data_AF-A0A7Y4A8Y5-F1
#
_entry.id   AF-A0A7Y4A8Y5-F1
#
_cell.length_a   1.000
_cell.length_b   1.000
_cell.length_c   1.000
_cell.angle_alpha   90.00
_cell.angle_beta   90.00
_cell.angle_gamma   90.00
#
_symmetry.space_group_name_H-M   'P 1'
#
loop_
_entity.id
_entity.type
_entity.pdbx_description
1 polymer ?
#
loop_
_entity_poly.entity_id
_entity_poly.type
_entity_poly.pdbx_seq_one_letter_code
_entity_poly.pdbx_strand_id
1 'polypeptide(L)'
;MLNKFKASLPGFDVNSLLKGVKGSLTEPRTEDLDLRETPSCELVGVRDGKLPAVIIINGFMTQNGECSEDWLEIVDELYPEHKVVRVQWKAGNLKDMVFDKGVVPDAKIACGSKLGFAATLMARTNLIGMIATAGGFVVDKVIGHWKTSFHETRHVSVSLAKYLESEEQFENCILMGHSLGGRIVRHTLNELSSANKVSVAYVLAGAVSSDNEQWHSIFEKHDRLKLINCMSKKDYVLKSAYKAGTLWDHEPAGLSSVMEANENTVNLDVTEYAPGHTDYKQTLLGQYLKQQLLK
;
A
#
# COMPACT_ATOMS: atom_id res chain seq x y z
N MET A 1 -4.18 -52.94 33.96
CA MET A 1 -4.74 -51.60 34.18
C MET A 1 -3.70 -50.57 33.80
N LEU A 2 -3.88 -49.87 32.68
CA LEU A 2 -3.69 -48.42 32.51
C LEU A 2 -3.76 -48.12 31.01
N ASN A 3 -4.93 -47.61 30.67
CA ASN A 3 -5.38 -47.17 29.37
C ASN A 3 -4.84 -45.76 29.08
N LYS A 4 -4.61 -45.49 27.79
CA LYS A 4 -4.90 -44.23 27.09
C LYS A 4 -4.41 -42.92 27.72
N PHE A 5 -3.41 -42.30 27.09
CA PHE A 5 -3.47 -40.87 26.70
C PHE A 5 -2.61 -40.66 25.45
N LYS A 6 -3.20 -40.93 24.28
CA LYS A 6 -2.73 -40.39 23.00
C LYS A 6 -3.54 -39.11 22.79
N ALA A 7 -2.99 -37.96 23.19
CA ALA A 7 -3.56 -36.68 22.79
C ALA A 7 -3.22 -36.48 21.30
N SER A 8 -4.17 -36.74 20.42
CA SER A 8 -4.10 -36.28 19.03
C SER A 8 -4.35 -34.78 19.03
N LEU A 9 -3.31 -34.00 18.73
CA LEU A 9 -3.50 -32.60 18.36
C LEU A 9 -4.33 -32.57 17.06
N PRO A 10 -5.37 -31.73 16.96
CA PRO A 10 -6.13 -31.59 15.72
C PRO A 10 -5.20 -31.10 14.62
N GLY A 11 -5.19 -31.83 13.49
CA GLY A 11 -4.44 -31.45 12.31
C GLY A 11 -4.92 -30.09 11.81
N PHE A 12 -4.05 -29.10 11.87
CA PHE A 12 -4.29 -27.77 11.34
C PHE A 12 -4.31 -27.89 9.81
N ASP A 13 -5.50 -27.81 9.20
CA ASP A 13 -5.65 -27.91 7.75
C ASP A 13 -5.28 -26.58 7.09
N VAL A 14 -3.98 -26.42 6.83
CA VAL A 14 -3.39 -25.27 6.15
C VAL A 14 -4.06 -25.02 4.79
N ASN A 15 -4.56 -26.06 4.10
CA ASN A 15 -5.17 -25.93 2.78
C ASN A 15 -6.58 -25.32 2.83
N SER A 16 -7.42 -25.67 3.82
CA SER A 16 -8.73 -25.02 3.96
C SER A 16 -8.61 -23.56 4.39
N LEU A 17 -7.61 -23.25 5.21
CA LEU A 17 -7.28 -21.90 5.64
C LEU A 17 -6.77 -21.06 4.46
N LEU A 18 -5.85 -21.60 3.64
CA LEU A 18 -5.41 -20.97 2.39
C LEU A 18 -6.55 -20.77 1.39
N LYS A 19 -7.49 -21.71 1.27
CA LYS A 19 -8.64 -21.60 0.35
C LYS A 19 -9.67 -20.57 0.80
N GLY A 20 -9.97 -20.50 2.10
CA GLY A 20 -10.82 -19.45 2.69
C GLY A 20 -10.17 -18.07 2.62
N VAL A 21 -8.84 -18.02 2.76
CA VAL A 21 -8.05 -16.81 2.57
C VAL A 21 -8.11 -16.33 1.11
N LYS A 22 -7.93 -17.22 0.13
CA LYS A 22 -8.02 -16.88 -1.31
C LYS A 22 -9.39 -16.33 -1.73
N GLY A 23 -10.48 -16.99 -1.32
CA GLY A 23 -11.84 -16.55 -1.69
C GLY A 23 -12.21 -15.16 -1.15
N SER A 24 -11.70 -14.81 0.03
CA SER A 24 -11.90 -13.51 0.68
C SER A 24 -11.01 -12.38 0.14
N LEU A 25 -10.12 -12.66 -0.82
CA LEU A 25 -9.13 -11.71 -1.36
C LEU A 25 -9.37 -11.35 -2.83
N THR A 26 -10.43 -11.91 -3.39
CA THR A 26 -11.03 -11.44 -4.63
C THR A 26 -11.39 -9.97 -4.45
N GLU A 27 -10.90 -9.11 -5.33
CA GLU A 27 -11.16 -7.68 -5.21
C GLU A 27 -12.67 -7.41 -5.33
N PRO A 28 -13.30 -6.74 -4.36
CA PRO A 28 -14.71 -6.38 -4.49
C PRO A 28 -14.87 -5.36 -5.62
N ARG A 29 -15.88 -5.56 -6.47
CA ARG A 29 -16.25 -4.58 -7.50
C ARG A 29 -16.96 -3.39 -6.83
N THR A 30 -17.02 -2.23 -7.48
CA THR A 30 -17.68 -1.05 -6.87
C THR A 30 -19.15 -1.31 -6.58
N GLU A 31 -19.82 -2.07 -7.44
CA GLU A 31 -21.23 -2.40 -7.33
C GLU A 31 -21.52 -3.29 -6.11
N ASP A 32 -20.51 -4.00 -5.63
CA ASP A 32 -20.59 -4.91 -4.49
C ASP A 32 -20.24 -4.22 -3.16
N LEU A 33 -19.92 -2.91 -3.17
CA LEU A 33 -19.59 -2.15 -1.96
C LEU A 33 -20.82 -1.64 -1.23
N ASP A 34 -20.81 -1.78 0.09
CA ASP A 34 -21.80 -1.12 0.94
C ASP A 34 -21.72 0.41 0.79
N LEU A 35 -22.87 1.04 0.59
CA LEU A 35 -22.98 2.50 0.58
C LEU A 35 -22.62 3.05 1.97
N ARG A 36 -21.67 3.97 2.00
CA ARG A 36 -21.25 4.65 3.24
C ARG A 36 -21.73 6.09 3.21
N GLU A 37 -22.36 6.53 4.31
CA GLU A 37 -22.78 7.92 4.49
C GLU A 37 -21.59 8.86 4.70
N THR A 38 -20.49 8.35 5.27
CA THR A 38 -19.26 9.12 5.52
C THR A 38 -18.15 8.79 4.52
N PRO A 39 -17.37 9.79 4.07
CA PRO A 39 -16.19 9.55 3.23
C PRO A 39 -15.19 8.62 3.92
N SER A 40 -14.54 7.76 3.14
CA SER A 40 -13.56 6.81 3.66
C SER A 40 -12.13 7.38 3.72
N CYS A 41 -11.95 8.62 3.25
CA CYS A 41 -10.71 9.37 3.37
C CYS A 41 -10.98 10.87 3.51
N GLU A 42 -9.96 11.59 3.97
CA GLU A 42 -9.92 13.05 4.06
C GLU A 42 -8.71 13.58 3.27
N LEU A 43 -8.81 14.79 2.74
CA LEU A 43 -7.71 15.49 2.08
C LEU A 43 -7.08 16.49 3.05
N VAL A 44 -5.79 16.29 3.35
CA VAL A 44 -5.04 17.12 4.30
C VAL A 44 -3.95 17.87 3.55
N GLY A 45 -3.97 19.21 3.60
CA GLY A 45 -2.90 20.02 3.03
C GLY A 45 -1.57 19.77 3.75
N VAL A 46 -0.51 19.48 2.98
CA VAL A 46 0.85 19.28 3.49
C VAL A 46 1.72 20.49 3.18
N ARG A 47 1.60 21.02 1.96
CA ARG A 47 2.33 22.19 1.49
C ARG A 47 1.47 23.00 0.52
N ASP A 48 1.41 24.31 0.71
CA ASP A 48 0.83 25.22 -0.28
C ASP A 48 1.78 25.42 -1.46
N GLY A 49 1.24 25.66 -2.65
CA GLY A 49 2.06 25.84 -3.83
C GLY A 49 1.25 26.01 -5.11
N LYS A 50 1.94 25.87 -6.24
CA LYS A 50 1.36 25.96 -7.58
C LYS A 50 0.54 24.70 -7.90
N LEU A 51 -0.49 24.87 -8.73
CA LEU A 51 -1.18 23.75 -9.38
C LEU A 51 -0.38 23.29 -10.62
N PRO A 52 -0.52 22.03 -11.07
CA PRO A 52 -1.39 20.97 -10.55
C PRO A 52 -1.01 20.49 -9.14
N ALA A 53 -1.98 20.04 -8.34
CA ALA A 53 -1.67 19.52 -7.01
C ALA A 53 -1.03 18.12 -7.10
N VAL A 54 -0.04 17.87 -6.24
CA VAL A 54 0.53 16.54 -5.99
C VAL A 54 -0.20 15.90 -4.82
N ILE A 55 -0.84 14.77 -5.08
CA ILE A 55 -1.68 14.05 -4.12
C ILE A 55 -0.94 12.78 -3.71
N ILE A 56 -0.47 12.75 -2.46
CA ILE A 56 0.31 11.64 -1.91
C ILE A 56 -0.57 10.68 -1.10
N ILE A 57 -0.37 9.39 -1.33
CA ILE A 57 -1.18 8.31 -0.76
C ILE A 57 -0.25 7.27 -0.16
N ASN A 58 -0.25 7.21 1.18
CA ASN A 58 0.55 6.23 1.90
C ASN A 58 -0.04 4.81 1.84
N GLY A 59 0.82 3.81 2.02
CA GLY A 59 0.47 2.40 2.18
C GLY A 59 0.07 2.00 3.61
N PHE A 60 -0.06 0.69 3.82
CA PHE A 60 -0.44 0.07 5.10
C PHE A 60 0.49 0.50 6.25
N MET A 61 -0.06 0.70 7.47
CA MET A 61 0.64 0.97 8.73
C MET A 61 1.34 2.34 8.88
N THR A 62 0.95 3.34 8.11
CA THR A 62 1.56 4.70 8.10
C THR A 62 0.68 5.77 8.75
N GLN A 63 -0.24 5.38 9.63
CA GLN A 63 -1.29 6.27 10.18
C GLN A 63 -0.80 7.40 11.10
N ASN A 64 0.44 7.39 11.59
CA ASN A 64 0.90 8.45 12.48
C ASN A 64 1.17 9.74 11.68
N GLY A 65 0.65 10.87 12.16
CA GLY A 65 0.60 12.15 11.44
C GLY A 65 1.92 12.72 10.91
N GLU A 66 3.06 12.13 11.28
CA GLU A 66 4.43 12.45 10.83
C GLU A 66 4.78 11.84 9.45
N CYS A 67 3.95 10.95 8.88
CA CYS A 67 4.23 10.26 7.60
C CYS A 67 4.00 11.10 6.31
N SER A 68 4.06 12.43 6.37
CA SER A 68 4.03 13.29 5.17
C SER A 68 5.40 13.88 4.83
N GLU A 69 6.28 14.04 5.81
CA GLU A 69 7.57 14.71 5.62
C GLU A 69 8.51 13.88 4.73
N ASP A 70 8.45 12.56 4.84
CA ASP A 70 9.22 11.63 3.99
C ASP A 70 8.85 11.75 2.50
N TRP A 71 7.59 11.98 2.18
CA TRP A 71 7.16 12.24 0.81
C TRP A 71 7.76 13.51 0.23
N LEU A 72 8.03 14.53 1.06
CA LEU A 72 8.60 15.78 0.56
C LEU A 72 10.00 15.56 -0.03
N GLU A 73 10.77 14.58 0.46
CA GLU A 73 12.10 14.28 -0.09
C GLU A 73 12.06 13.92 -1.60
N ILE A 74 11.08 13.13 -2.02
CA ILE A 74 10.91 12.75 -3.43
C ILE A 74 10.11 13.80 -4.21
N VAL A 75 9.09 14.40 -3.58
CA VAL A 75 8.25 15.42 -4.21
C VAL A 75 9.04 16.70 -4.49
N ASP A 76 9.99 17.08 -3.64
CA ASP A 76 10.78 18.30 -3.83
C ASP A 76 11.74 18.20 -5.01
N GLU A 77 12.18 16.99 -5.34
CA GLU A 77 13.02 16.76 -6.52
C GLU A 77 12.22 16.86 -7.83
N LEU A 78 10.99 16.32 -7.82
CA LEU A 78 10.13 16.22 -9.00
C LEU A 78 9.25 17.46 -9.22
N TYR A 79 8.69 18.00 -8.14
CA TYR A 79 7.66 19.04 -8.11
C TYR A 79 7.90 20.06 -6.96
N PRO A 80 9.06 20.75 -6.92
CA PRO A 80 9.50 21.57 -5.79
C PRO A 80 8.54 22.70 -5.38
N GLU A 81 7.78 23.25 -6.32
CA GLU A 81 6.90 24.39 -6.07
C GLU A 81 5.41 24.02 -6.02
N HIS A 82 5.06 22.74 -6.16
CA HIS A 82 3.67 22.33 -6.31
C HIS A 82 2.97 22.20 -4.95
N LYS A 83 1.66 22.46 -4.95
CA LYS A 83 0.79 22.15 -3.81
C LYS A 83 0.85 20.65 -3.52
N VAL A 84 0.97 20.28 -2.25
CA VAL A 84 0.99 18.88 -1.80
C VAL A 84 -0.19 18.62 -0.88
N VAL A 85 -0.98 17.60 -1.22
CA VAL A 85 -2.15 17.16 -0.45
C VAL A 85 -1.97 15.68 -0.12
N ARG A 86 -2.16 15.32 1.15
CA ARG A 86 -2.16 13.94 1.61
C ARG A 86 -3.58 13.39 1.63
N VAL A 87 -3.75 12.18 1.14
CA VAL A 87 -4.96 11.38 1.38
C VAL A 87 -4.83 10.67 2.73
N GLN A 88 -5.57 11.14 3.72
CA GLN A 88 -5.68 10.51 5.03
C GLN A 88 -6.75 9.42 4.99
N TRP A 89 -6.39 8.17 5.27
CA TRP A 89 -7.33 7.05 5.25
C TRP A 89 -7.03 6.04 6.37
N LYS A 90 -7.92 5.06 6.55
CA LYS A 90 -7.78 4.00 7.55
C LYS A 90 -6.76 2.92 7.14
N ALA A 91 -5.49 3.32 7.01
CA ALA A 91 -4.39 2.46 6.57
C ALA A 91 -3.93 1.39 7.59
N GLY A 92 -4.69 1.17 8.68
CA GLY A 92 -4.34 0.27 9.78
C GLY A 92 -3.36 0.89 10.78
N ASN A 93 -3.65 0.79 12.08
CA ASN A 93 -2.80 1.31 13.15
C ASN A 93 -1.97 0.19 13.76
N LEU A 94 -0.64 0.32 13.78
CA LEU A 94 0.24 -0.61 14.50
C LEU A 94 -0.07 -0.62 16.01
N LYS A 95 -0.45 0.53 16.60
CA LYS A 95 -0.81 0.60 18.03
C LYS A 95 -2.06 -0.21 18.32
N ASP A 96 -3.12 -0.05 17.54
CA ASP A 96 -4.34 -0.84 17.75
C ASP A 96 -4.06 -2.34 17.53
N MET A 97 -3.17 -2.69 16.61
CA MET A 97 -2.75 -4.07 16.39
C MET A 97 -1.90 -4.65 17.54
N VAL A 98 -1.06 -3.84 18.20
CA VAL A 98 -0.19 -4.27 19.33
C VAL A 98 -0.93 -4.24 20.67
N PHE A 99 -1.86 -3.31 20.85
CA PHE A 99 -2.64 -3.13 22.09
C PHE A 99 -4.00 -3.84 22.06
N ASP A 100 -4.37 -4.47 20.94
CA ASP A 100 -5.50 -5.39 20.91
C ASP A 100 -5.26 -6.55 21.88
N LYS A 101 -6.27 -6.83 22.71
CA LYS A 101 -6.21 -7.79 23.83
C LYS A 101 -5.97 -9.21 23.29
N GLY A 102 -4.70 -9.57 23.12
CA GLY A 102 -4.29 -10.88 22.61
C GLY A 102 -2.97 -10.91 21.85
N VAL A 103 -2.33 -9.77 21.58
CA VAL A 103 -0.97 -9.73 21.00
C VAL A 103 0.12 -9.73 22.08
N VAL A 104 -0.18 -9.19 23.25
CA VAL A 104 0.68 -9.31 24.43
C VAL A 104 0.29 -10.63 25.11
N PRO A 105 1.17 -11.65 25.15
CA PRO A 105 0.98 -12.76 26.09
C PRO A 105 0.84 -12.14 27.49
N ASP A 106 0.11 -12.77 28.40
CA ASP A 106 0.11 -12.43 29.83
C ASP A 106 1.49 -12.73 30.48
N ALA A 107 2.57 -12.30 29.82
CA ALA A 107 3.93 -12.38 30.28
C ALA A 107 4.09 -11.25 31.28
N LYS A 108 4.17 -11.62 32.56
CA LYS A 108 4.73 -10.76 33.60
C LYS A 108 6.12 -10.31 33.13
N ILE A 109 6.21 -9.12 32.54
CA ILE A 109 7.46 -8.54 32.06
C ILE A 109 8.30 -8.24 33.30
N ALA A 110 9.41 -8.97 33.47
CA ALA A 110 10.44 -8.63 34.44
C ALA A 110 11.05 -7.28 34.04
N CYS A 111 10.53 -6.22 34.64
CA CYS A 111 11.00 -4.86 34.46
C CYS A 111 12.48 -4.79 34.90
N GLY A 112 13.41 -4.56 33.96
CA GLY A 112 14.80 -4.22 34.32
C GLY A 112 15.94 -4.67 33.41
N SER A 113 15.74 -5.48 32.37
CA SER A 113 16.86 -5.89 31.50
C SER A 113 16.96 -5.03 30.22
N LYS A 114 18.15 -4.45 29.98
CA LYS A 114 18.47 -3.65 28.77
C LYS A 114 18.26 -4.41 27.46
N LEU A 115 18.26 -5.74 27.51
CA LEU A 115 18.01 -6.63 26.36
C LEU A 115 16.54 -6.59 25.91
N GLY A 116 15.59 -6.44 26.84
CA GLY A 116 14.16 -6.41 26.55
C GLY A 116 13.74 -5.15 25.77
N PHE A 117 14.33 -4.00 26.11
CA PHE A 117 14.01 -2.73 25.44
C PHE A 117 14.53 -2.68 24.00
N ALA A 118 15.70 -3.28 23.73
CA ALA A 118 16.25 -3.39 22.38
C ALA A 118 15.42 -4.31 21.48
N ALA A 119 14.95 -5.45 22.01
CA ALA A 119 14.03 -6.33 21.28
C ALA A 119 12.67 -5.66 21.00
N THR A 120 12.14 -4.87 21.95
CA THR A 120 10.93 -4.07 21.73
C THR A 120 11.12 -3.00 20.67
N LEU A 121 12.31 -2.38 20.58
CA LEU A 121 12.61 -1.37 19.57
C LEU A 121 12.79 -1.99 18.16
N MET A 122 13.33 -3.21 18.06
CA MET A 122 13.47 -3.92 16.78
C MET A 122 12.15 -4.51 16.26
N ALA A 123 11.23 -4.89 17.16
CA ALA A 123 9.87 -5.28 16.79
C ALA A 123 9.00 -4.08 16.33
N ARG A 124 9.47 -2.84 16.56
CA ARG A 124 8.72 -1.61 16.30
C ARG A 124 8.82 -1.07 14.88
N THR A 125 9.78 -1.49 14.07
CA THR A 125 10.09 -0.75 12.84
C THR A 125 9.69 -1.42 11.53
N ASN A 126 9.46 -2.74 11.49
CA ASN A 126 9.21 -3.41 10.21
C ASN A 126 8.33 -4.65 10.40
N LEU A 127 7.43 -4.91 9.44
CA LEU A 127 6.66 -6.15 9.30
C LEU A 127 7.55 -7.41 9.46
N ILE A 128 8.82 -7.30 9.01
CA ILE A 128 9.86 -8.33 9.12
C ILE A 128 10.24 -8.63 10.58
N GLY A 129 10.35 -7.61 11.44
CA GLY A 129 10.67 -7.78 12.86
C GLY A 129 9.56 -8.52 13.60
N MET A 130 8.29 -8.21 13.28
CA MET A 130 7.14 -8.90 13.87
C MET A 130 7.02 -10.36 13.40
N ILE A 131 7.31 -10.65 12.13
CA ILE A 131 7.31 -12.02 11.58
C ILE A 131 8.45 -12.87 12.16
N ALA A 132 9.61 -12.27 12.42
CA ALA A 132 10.79 -13.00 12.90
C ALA A 132 10.72 -13.37 14.39
N THR A 133 10.03 -12.59 15.23
CA THR A 133 10.05 -12.79 16.70
C THR A 133 8.82 -13.45 17.29
N ALA A 134 7.70 -13.53 16.59
CA ALA A 134 6.47 -14.08 17.14
C ALA A 134 5.93 -15.22 16.27
N GLY A 135 5.69 -16.39 16.89
CA GLY A 135 5.07 -17.54 16.22
C GLY A 135 3.72 -17.20 15.56
N GLY A 136 3.18 -18.15 14.79
CA GLY A 136 2.12 -17.96 13.77
C GLY A 136 0.89 -17.10 14.10
N PHE A 137 0.53 -16.89 15.37
CA PHE A 137 -0.58 -16.03 15.79
C PHE A 137 -0.42 -14.55 15.41
N VAL A 138 0.80 -14.00 15.39
CA VAL A 138 1.01 -12.58 15.01
C VAL A 138 0.93 -12.39 13.50
N VAL A 139 1.33 -13.42 12.74
CA VAL A 139 1.24 -13.42 11.27
C VAL A 139 -0.23 -13.37 10.83
N ASP A 140 -1.11 -14.17 11.45
CA ASP A 140 -2.53 -14.22 11.10
C ASP A 140 -3.28 -12.90 11.33
N LYS A 141 -2.99 -12.19 12.43
CA LYS A 141 -3.60 -10.88 12.71
C LYS A 141 -3.10 -9.79 11.77
N VAL A 142 -1.80 -9.74 11.48
CA VAL A 142 -1.25 -8.74 10.56
C VAL A 142 -1.79 -8.94 9.14
N ILE A 143 -1.88 -10.20 8.71
CA ILE A 143 -2.56 -10.57 7.46
C ILE A 143 -4.03 -10.14 7.51
N GLY A 144 -4.75 -10.41 8.60
CA GLY A 144 -6.14 -9.99 8.80
C GLY A 144 -6.36 -8.48 8.66
N HIS A 145 -5.55 -7.66 9.34
CA HIS A 145 -5.63 -6.20 9.23
C HIS A 145 -5.22 -5.70 7.84
N TRP A 146 -4.21 -6.33 7.24
CA TRP A 146 -3.80 -5.98 5.89
C TRP A 146 -4.92 -6.26 4.87
N LYS A 147 -5.67 -7.37 5.04
CA LYS A 147 -6.88 -7.66 4.25
C LYS A 147 -7.97 -6.60 4.42
N THR A 148 -8.24 -6.19 5.66
CA THR A 148 -9.24 -5.14 5.92
C THR A 148 -8.82 -3.84 5.23
N SER A 149 -7.57 -3.42 5.38
CA SER A 149 -7.05 -2.22 4.70
C SER A 149 -7.03 -2.38 3.17
N PHE A 150 -6.85 -3.60 2.67
CA PHE A 150 -6.92 -3.90 1.25
C PHE A 150 -8.32 -3.68 0.68
N HIS A 151 -9.38 -4.16 1.34
CA HIS A 151 -10.77 -3.86 0.94
C HIS A 151 -11.09 -2.37 1.11
N GLU A 152 -10.56 -1.75 2.16
CA GLU A 152 -10.75 -0.33 2.41
C GLU A 152 -10.22 0.55 1.27
N THR A 153 -9.16 0.13 0.58
CA THR A 153 -8.64 0.87 -0.58
C THR A 153 -9.71 1.18 -1.63
N ARG A 154 -10.70 0.30 -1.83
CA ARG A 154 -11.77 0.52 -2.81
C ARG A 154 -12.69 1.66 -2.37
N HIS A 155 -13.15 1.66 -1.11
CA HIS A 155 -13.99 2.74 -0.57
C HIS A 155 -13.25 4.09 -0.52
N VAL A 156 -11.96 4.07 -0.18
CA VAL A 156 -11.08 5.24 -0.24
C VAL A 156 -11.00 5.77 -1.65
N SER A 157 -10.87 4.89 -2.64
CA SER A 157 -10.73 5.29 -4.04
C SER A 157 -11.98 5.94 -4.60
N VAL A 158 -13.16 5.43 -4.26
CA VAL A 158 -14.46 6.04 -4.59
C VAL A 158 -14.60 7.43 -3.94
N SER A 159 -14.22 7.55 -2.66
CA SER A 159 -14.26 8.82 -1.94
C SER A 159 -13.29 9.83 -2.55
N LEU A 160 -12.06 9.40 -2.86
CA LEU A 160 -11.03 10.22 -3.49
C LEU A 160 -11.47 10.69 -4.88
N ALA A 161 -11.98 9.79 -5.73
CA ALA A 161 -12.48 10.15 -7.05
C ALA A 161 -13.56 11.24 -6.96
N LYS A 162 -14.51 11.11 -6.02
CA LYS A 162 -15.53 12.16 -5.78
C LYS A 162 -14.90 13.52 -5.41
N TYR A 163 -13.89 13.55 -4.53
CA TYR A 163 -13.18 14.79 -4.22
C TYR A 163 -12.52 15.40 -5.45
N LEU A 164 -11.77 14.58 -6.23
CA LEU A 164 -11.09 15.05 -7.44
C LEU A 164 -12.07 15.63 -8.45
N GLU A 165 -13.22 14.97 -8.67
CA GLU A 165 -14.26 15.44 -9.58
C GLU A 165 -14.92 16.74 -9.10
N SER A 166 -15.10 16.90 -7.79
CA SER A 166 -15.86 18.01 -7.21
C SER A 166 -15.10 19.34 -7.13
N GLU A 167 -13.76 19.33 -7.24
CA GLU A 167 -12.95 20.53 -7.03
C GLU A 167 -12.07 20.84 -8.24
N GLU A 168 -12.21 22.04 -8.80
CA GLU A 168 -11.44 22.50 -9.96
C GLU A 168 -9.93 22.57 -9.70
N GLN A 169 -9.50 22.75 -8.44
CA GLN A 169 -8.08 22.78 -8.08
C GLN A 169 -7.35 21.45 -8.33
N PHE A 170 -8.10 20.34 -8.50
CA PHE A 170 -7.53 19.02 -8.80
C PHE A 170 -7.52 18.68 -10.28
N GLU A 171 -7.78 19.66 -11.15
CA GLU A 171 -7.60 19.49 -12.59
C GLU A 171 -6.13 19.20 -12.95
N ASN A 172 -5.91 18.18 -13.78
CA ASN A 172 -4.59 17.66 -14.15
C ASN A 172 -3.70 17.29 -12.94
N CYS A 173 -4.28 16.94 -11.80
CA CYS A 173 -3.51 16.58 -10.60
C CYS A 173 -2.55 15.39 -10.83
N ILE A 174 -1.59 15.25 -9.94
CA ILE A 174 -0.59 14.19 -9.94
C ILE A 174 -0.90 13.26 -8.77
N LEU A 175 -1.08 11.97 -9.02
CA LEU A 175 -1.25 10.97 -7.97
C LEU A 175 0.07 10.27 -7.68
N MET A 176 0.43 10.11 -6.41
CA MET A 176 1.57 9.30 -5.99
C MET A 176 1.16 8.33 -4.88
N GLY A 177 1.20 7.04 -5.18
CA GLY A 177 0.79 5.98 -4.27
C GLY A 177 1.94 5.04 -3.93
N HIS A 178 2.20 4.86 -2.63
CA HIS A 178 3.17 3.87 -2.15
C HIS A 178 2.47 2.60 -1.64
N SER A 179 2.94 1.41 -2.02
CA SER A 179 2.38 0.13 -1.53
C SER A 179 0.86 0.03 -1.79
N LEU A 180 0.02 -0.15 -0.75
CA LEU A 180 -1.44 -0.07 -0.88
C LEU A 180 -1.94 1.29 -1.41
N GLY A 181 -1.17 2.35 -1.25
CA GLY A 181 -1.46 3.63 -1.90
C GLY A 181 -1.45 3.52 -3.43
N GLY A 182 -0.57 2.71 -4.02
CA GLY A 182 -0.59 2.44 -5.46
C GLY A 182 -1.85 1.71 -5.93
N ARG A 183 -2.45 0.91 -5.05
CA ARG A 183 -3.76 0.29 -5.26
C ARG A 183 -4.89 1.31 -5.25
N ILE A 184 -4.85 2.26 -4.31
CA ILE A 184 -5.78 3.39 -4.28
C ILE A 184 -5.65 4.21 -5.58
N VAL A 185 -4.43 4.48 -6.06
CA VAL A 185 -4.21 5.17 -7.33
C VAL A 185 -4.94 4.47 -8.48
N ARG A 186 -4.69 3.17 -8.70
CA ARG A 186 -5.34 2.42 -9.79
C ARG A 186 -6.86 2.45 -9.68
N HIS A 187 -7.38 2.18 -8.49
CA HIS A 187 -8.82 2.16 -8.26
C HIS A 187 -9.43 3.54 -8.48
N THR A 188 -8.82 4.61 -7.97
CA THR A 188 -9.29 5.98 -8.19
C THR A 188 -9.34 6.32 -9.68
N LEU A 189 -8.30 5.98 -10.44
CA LEU A 189 -8.30 6.17 -11.89
C LEU A 189 -9.46 5.41 -12.55
N ASN A 190 -9.74 4.19 -12.12
CA ASN A 190 -10.88 3.45 -12.64
C ASN A 190 -12.24 4.11 -12.30
N GLU A 191 -12.37 4.69 -11.10
CA GLU A 191 -13.61 5.32 -10.61
C GLU A 191 -13.86 6.73 -11.16
N LEU A 192 -12.83 7.43 -11.66
CA LEU A 192 -12.99 8.73 -12.27
C LEU A 192 -13.96 8.65 -13.47
N SER A 193 -14.85 9.63 -13.54
CA SER A 193 -15.83 9.75 -14.62
C SER A 193 -15.30 10.68 -15.71
N SER A 194 -14.61 11.75 -15.32
CA SER A 194 -13.95 12.69 -16.21
C SER A 194 -12.63 12.12 -16.73
N ALA A 195 -12.49 12.10 -18.04
CA ALA A 195 -11.24 11.69 -18.67
C ALA A 195 -10.09 12.64 -18.30
N ASN A 196 -8.91 12.09 -18.00
CA ASN A 196 -7.66 12.84 -17.83
C ASN A 196 -7.67 13.88 -16.69
N LYS A 197 -8.50 13.68 -15.66
CA LYS A 197 -8.47 14.48 -14.42
C LYS A 197 -7.11 14.39 -13.71
N VAL A 198 -6.46 13.23 -13.85
CA VAL A 198 -5.10 12.96 -13.39
C VAL A 198 -4.17 12.96 -14.61
N SER A 199 -3.11 13.76 -14.56
CA SER A 199 -2.14 13.84 -15.66
C SER A 199 -1.01 12.82 -15.51
N VAL A 200 -0.56 12.58 -14.28
CA VAL A 200 0.53 11.66 -13.97
C VAL A 200 0.18 10.82 -12.75
N ALA A 201 0.43 9.52 -12.83
CA ALA A 201 0.25 8.58 -11.73
C ALA A 201 1.57 7.85 -11.43
N TYR A 202 2.08 7.99 -10.20
CA TYR A 202 3.21 7.24 -9.70
C TYR A 202 2.74 6.08 -8.83
N VAL A 203 3.18 4.87 -9.18
CA VAL A 203 2.96 3.65 -8.39
C VAL A 203 4.32 3.21 -7.86
N LEU A 204 4.57 3.48 -6.57
CA LEU A 204 5.82 3.18 -5.88
C LEU A 204 5.67 1.91 -5.06
N ALA A 205 6.40 0.84 -5.39
CA ALA A 205 6.25 -0.47 -4.73
C ALA A 205 4.79 -0.96 -4.69
N GLY A 206 4.05 -0.79 -5.79
CA GLY A 206 2.61 -0.98 -5.82
C GLY A 206 2.14 -2.36 -5.36
N ALA A 207 1.36 -2.41 -4.27
CA ALA A 207 0.66 -3.62 -3.81
C ALA A 207 -0.69 -3.76 -4.54
N VAL A 208 -0.59 -3.82 -5.86
CA VAL A 208 -1.70 -3.81 -6.82
C VAL A 208 -1.34 -4.72 -7.99
N SER A 209 -2.31 -5.36 -8.62
CA SER A 209 -2.06 -6.28 -9.74
C SER A 209 -1.27 -5.59 -10.87
N SER A 210 -0.29 -6.29 -11.45
CA SER A 210 0.39 -5.87 -12.67
C SER A 210 -0.29 -6.35 -13.95
N ASP A 211 -1.41 -7.07 -13.84
CA ASP A 211 -2.15 -7.63 -14.98
C ASP A 211 -2.72 -6.54 -15.90
N ASN A 212 -2.31 -6.56 -17.17
CA ASN A 212 -2.70 -5.57 -18.17
C ASN A 212 -4.21 -5.42 -18.31
N GLU A 213 -4.99 -6.50 -18.17
CA GLU A 213 -6.46 -6.44 -18.27
C GLU A 213 -7.07 -5.47 -17.25
N GLN A 214 -6.46 -5.35 -16.07
CA GLN A 214 -6.92 -4.45 -15.01
C GLN A 214 -6.54 -2.98 -15.21
N TRP A 215 -5.67 -2.70 -16.19
CA TRP A 215 -5.21 -1.34 -16.52
C TRP A 215 -5.71 -0.87 -17.89
N HIS A 216 -6.14 -1.77 -18.77
CA HIS A 216 -6.52 -1.43 -20.14
C HIS A 216 -7.63 -0.38 -20.21
N SER A 217 -8.74 -0.59 -19.48
CA SER A 217 -9.87 0.35 -19.43
C SER A 217 -9.50 1.72 -18.88
N ILE A 218 -8.49 1.79 -18.00
CA ILE A 218 -7.98 3.05 -17.46
C ILE A 218 -7.32 3.87 -18.56
N PHE A 219 -6.50 3.25 -19.41
CA PHE A 219 -5.83 3.93 -20.52
C PHE A 219 -6.77 4.23 -21.69
N GLU A 220 -7.81 3.43 -21.90
CA GLU A 220 -8.88 3.77 -22.86
C GLU A 220 -9.65 5.03 -22.41
N LYS A 221 -9.91 5.16 -21.11
CA LYS A 221 -10.61 6.33 -20.53
C LYS A 221 -9.70 7.54 -20.36
N HIS A 222 -8.41 7.34 -20.10
CA HIS A 222 -7.44 8.37 -19.76
C HIS A 222 -6.24 8.29 -20.71
N ASP A 223 -6.51 8.59 -21.97
CA ASP A 223 -5.56 8.51 -23.08
C ASP A 223 -4.35 9.45 -22.96
N ARG A 224 -4.39 10.45 -22.07
CA ARG A 224 -3.27 11.37 -21.78
C ARG A 224 -2.58 11.09 -20.45
N LEU A 225 -3.02 10.07 -19.70
CA LEU A 225 -2.42 9.72 -18.40
C LEU A 225 -1.01 9.15 -18.59
N LYS A 226 -0.01 9.75 -17.95
CA LYS A 226 1.32 9.15 -17.82
C LYS A 226 1.41 8.29 -16.56
N LEU A 227 1.59 6.98 -16.72
CA LEU A 227 1.80 6.05 -15.61
C LEU A 227 3.30 5.79 -15.41
N ILE A 228 3.78 5.96 -14.18
CA ILE A 228 5.16 5.74 -13.79
C ILE A 228 5.17 4.67 -12.70
N ASN A 229 5.53 3.45 -13.08
CA ASN A 229 5.59 2.31 -12.19
C ASN A 229 7.03 2.08 -11.73
N CYS A 230 7.29 2.18 -10.43
CA CYS A 230 8.61 1.99 -9.84
C CYS A 230 8.68 0.64 -9.10
N MET A 231 9.50 -0.26 -9.62
CA MET A 231 9.66 -1.64 -9.17
C MET A 231 10.97 -1.85 -8.44
N SER A 232 11.00 -2.78 -7.48
CA SER A 232 12.27 -3.22 -6.87
C SER A 232 12.33 -4.73 -6.77
N LYS A 233 13.34 -5.32 -7.41
CA LYS A 233 13.64 -6.75 -7.31
C LYS A 233 14.21 -7.11 -5.94
N LYS A 234 14.41 -6.17 -5.01
CA LYS A 234 14.81 -6.43 -3.62
C LYS A 234 13.70 -6.21 -2.61
N ASP A 235 12.48 -5.88 -3.03
CA ASP A 235 11.35 -5.71 -2.14
C ASP A 235 10.90 -7.06 -1.52
N TYR A 236 11.41 -7.35 -0.32
CA TYR A 236 11.09 -8.57 0.42
C TYR A 236 9.67 -8.58 0.98
N VAL A 237 9.05 -7.42 1.21
CA VAL A 237 7.67 -7.35 1.72
C VAL A 237 6.74 -7.87 0.64
N LEU A 238 6.80 -7.29 -0.56
CA LEU A 238 5.98 -7.75 -1.69
C LEU A 238 6.33 -9.17 -2.08
N LYS A 239 7.62 -9.53 -2.14
CA LYS A 239 8.01 -10.91 -2.45
C LYS A 239 7.42 -11.91 -1.47
N SER A 240 7.45 -11.64 -0.16
CA SER A 240 6.95 -12.59 0.84
C SER A 240 5.43 -12.60 0.90
N ALA A 241 4.81 -11.43 0.70
CA ALA A 241 3.37 -11.29 0.72
C ALA A 241 2.70 -11.93 -0.51
N TYR A 242 3.37 -11.90 -1.67
CA TYR A 242 2.86 -12.49 -2.92
C TYR A 242 3.44 -13.89 -3.20
N LYS A 243 4.65 -14.25 -2.75
CA LYS A 243 5.11 -15.66 -2.77
C LYS A 243 4.53 -16.44 -1.60
N ALA A 244 3.40 -17.08 -1.88
CA ALA A 244 3.04 -18.41 -1.36
C ALA A 244 1.65 -18.85 -1.83
N GLY A 245 1.08 -18.26 -2.89
CA GLY A 245 -0.34 -18.47 -3.22
C GLY A 245 -1.25 -18.19 -2.02
N THR A 246 -0.77 -17.41 -1.04
CA THR A 246 -1.46 -17.16 0.22
C THR A 246 -2.48 -16.06 0.03
N LEU A 247 -2.29 -15.12 -0.90
CA LEU A 247 -3.17 -13.96 -1.02
C LEU A 247 -3.65 -13.64 -2.45
N TRP A 248 -2.83 -13.81 -3.51
CA TRP A 248 -3.25 -13.58 -4.90
C TRP A 248 -2.59 -14.53 -5.90
N ASP A 249 -3.20 -14.60 -7.09
CA ASP A 249 -2.75 -15.39 -8.24
C ASP A 249 -2.03 -14.54 -9.32
N HIS A 250 -1.80 -13.24 -9.07
CA HIS A 250 -1.13 -12.31 -9.99
C HIS A 250 0.10 -11.62 -9.36
N GLU A 251 1.06 -11.22 -10.18
CA GLU A 251 2.23 -10.47 -9.72
C GLU A 251 1.85 -9.02 -9.34
N PRO A 252 2.53 -8.43 -8.33
CA PRO A 252 2.30 -7.03 -7.97
C PRO A 252 3.09 -6.07 -8.88
N ALA A 253 2.51 -4.91 -9.17
CA ALA A 253 3.13 -3.82 -9.94
C ALA A 253 4.46 -3.35 -9.32
N GLY A 254 4.64 -3.48 -8.00
CA GLY A 254 5.92 -3.18 -7.34
C GLY A 254 7.06 -4.18 -7.63
N LEU A 255 6.77 -5.34 -8.23
CA LEU A 255 7.76 -6.34 -8.63
C LEU A 255 7.82 -6.57 -10.14
N SER A 256 6.81 -6.13 -10.89
CA SER A 256 6.60 -6.48 -12.29
C SER A 256 6.05 -5.32 -13.10
N SER A 257 6.40 -5.30 -14.39
CA SER A 257 5.98 -4.25 -15.32
C SER A 257 4.47 -4.26 -15.50
N VAL A 258 3.90 -3.07 -15.73
CA VAL A 258 2.48 -2.85 -16.04
C VAL A 258 2.39 -2.24 -17.43
N MET A 259 1.44 -2.69 -18.26
CA MET A 259 1.14 -2.07 -19.55
C MET A 259 2.39 -1.79 -20.40
N GLU A 260 3.30 -2.76 -20.49
CA GLU A 260 4.64 -2.57 -21.09
C GLU A 260 4.60 -2.11 -22.56
N ALA A 261 3.55 -2.46 -23.29
CA ALA A 261 3.36 -2.04 -24.68
C ALA A 261 2.70 -0.64 -24.84
N ASN A 262 2.27 0.00 -23.75
CA ASN A 262 1.60 1.28 -23.79
C ASN A 262 2.61 2.44 -23.73
N GLU A 263 2.55 3.36 -24.70
CA GLU A 263 3.50 4.48 -24.83
C GLU A 263 3.45 5.48 -23.66
N ASN A 264 2.32 5.57 -22.97
CA ASN A 264 2.15 6.44 -21.81
C ASN A 264 2.56 5.76 -20.49
N THR A 265 3.10 4.55 -20.54
CA THR A 265 3.57 3.82 -19.36
C THR A 265 5.09 3.71 -19.32
N VAL A 266 5.66 4.13 -18.20
CA VAL A 266 7.09 4.04 -17.92
C VAL A 266 7.29 3.10 -16.74
N ASN A 267 7.85 1.92 -17.01
CA ASN A 267 8.24 0.95 -15.99
C ASN A 267 9.72 1.14 -15.65
N LEU A 268 10.03 1.42 -14.39
CA LEU A 268 11.39 1.66 -13.92
C LEU A 268 11.75 0.62 -12.86
N ASP A 269 12.81 -0.14 -13.13
CA ASP A 269 13.50 -0.87 -12.06
C ASP A 269 14.34 0.13 -11.26
N VAL A 270 13.95 0.33 -10.01
CA VAL A 270 14.59 1.27 -9.08
C VAL A 270 15.34 0.54 -7.97
N THR A 271 15.64 -0.75 -8.14
CA THR A 271 16.28 -1.60 -7.11
C THR A 271 17.56 -1.01 -6.51
N GLU A 272 18.33 -0.26 -7.29
CA GLU A 272 19.57 0.39 -6.83
C GLU A 272 19.31 1.61 -5.94
N TYR A 273 18.18 2.29 -6.15
CA TYR A 273 17.83 3.54 -5.47
C TYR A 273 16.85 3.31 -4.32
N ALA A 274 15.96 2.32 -4.44
CA ALA A 274 14.95 1.92 -3.46
C ALA A 274 14.93 0.39 -3.31
N PRO A 275 15.91 -0.20 -2.60
CA PRO A 275 16.02 -1.65 -2.48
C PRO A 275 14.93 -2.26 -1.59
N GLY A 276 14.55 -1.58 -0.50
CA GLY A 276 13.52 -2.03 0.43
C GLY A 276 12.15 -1.40 0.15
N HIS A 277 11.10 -2.05 0.69
CA HIS A 277 9.72 -1.62 0.50
C HIS A 277 9.47 -0.17 0.96
N THR A 278 10.18 0.30 1.98
CA THR A 278 10.02 1.65 2.55
C THR A 278 10.92 2.70 1.91
N ASP A 279 11.83 2.30 1.02
CA ASP A 279 12.96 3.14 0.59
C ASP A 279 12.61 4.03 -0.63
N TYR A 280 11.32 4.19 -0.92
CA TYR A 280 10.85 4.90 -2.12
C TYR A 280 10.63 6.40 -1.89
N LYS A 281 10.50 6.84 -0.64
CA LYS A 281 10.19 8.23 -0.29
C LYS A 281 11.48 8.92 0.16
N GLN A 282 12.40 9.07 -0.78
CA GLN A 282 13.70 9.67 -0.52
C GLN A 282 14.24 10.48 -1.70
N THR A 283 15.11 11.43 -1.39
CA THR A 283 15.73 12.35 -2.36
C THR A 283 16.46 11.62 -3.47
N LEU A 284 17.21 10.56 -3.14
CA LEU A 284 18.00 9.82 -4.12
C LEU A 284 17.13 9.24 -5.25
N LEU A 285 15.96 8.69 -4.91
CA LEU A 285 15.03 8.20 -5.91
C LEU A 285 14.42 9.35 -6.73
N GLY A 286 14.05 10.46 -6.09
CA GLY A 286 13.53 11.64 -6.76
C GLY A 286 14.49 12.18 -7.84
N GLN A 287 15.78 12.26 -7.52
CA GLN A 287 16.83 12.68 -8.47
C GLN A 287 16.95 11.72 -9.65
N TYR A 288 16.92 10.41 -9.41
CA TYR A 288 16.93 9.41 -10.47
C TYR A 288 15.69 9.54 -11.37
N LEU A 289 14.50 9.63 -10.79
CA LEU A 289 13.25 9.77 -11.55
C LEU A 289 13.24 11.05 -12.39
N LYS A 290 13.69 12.17 -11.84
CA LYS A 290 13.83 13.44 -12.57
C LYS A 290 14.70 13.27 -13.82
N GLN A 291 15.81 12.53 -13.71
CA GLN A 291 16.71 12.27 -14.85
C GLN A 291 16.07 11.35 -15.90
N GLN A 292 15.25 10.37 -15.50
CA GLN A 292 14.60 9.48 -16.46
C GLN A 292 13.39 10.11 -17.15
N LEU A 293 12.66 10.99 -16.47
CA LEU A 293 11.41 11.57 -16.96
C LEU A 293 11.59 12.85 -17.79
N LEU A 294 12.77 13.47 -17.73
CA LEU A 294 13.15 14.64 -18.55
C LEU A 294 13.81 14.25 -19.89
N LYS A 295 14.03 12.95 -20.14
CA LYS A 295 14.45 12.43 -21.44
C LYS A 295 13.25 12.25 -22.35
#